data_AF-A0A7S0JA07-F1
#
_entry.id   AF-A0A7S0JA07-F1
#
_cell.length_a   1.000
_cell.length_b   1.000
_cell.length_c   1.000
_cell.angle_alpha   90.00
_cell.angle_beta   90.00
_cell.angle_gamma   90.00
#
_symmetry.space_group_name_H-M   'P 1'
#
loop_
_entity.id
_entity.type
_entity.pdbx_description
1 polymer ?
#
loop_
_entity_poly.entity_id
_entity_poly.type
_entity_poly.pdbx_seq_one_letter_code
_entity_poly.pdbx_strand_id
1 'polypeptide(L)'
;RELAQLLSMQAAYISRQLALLRNATGDAVADTLLDHLESALLSPLLERGRRGSTRVNLEAAAEEVRASLCKLGVCVRPPSRGNAPADSSRMLRATWPPPLAFRLYCALLGALFDADSPTELAPGREGVLALLRCSWAPLHLTEASHHLAMLAVCFGRYQRYGAQTLLPTVREELDAVIEQSVAGAASGAQAGVSSGGASWWASQVIVVLDALAAFLASKFRDYHAHFRDGPAELSACVPLWRNAVLSIEASGKEAQEAALEQIEQHAHAAIASSVKRHVRRLRLTLERKRRRDSSDEQPDSTGGERALASLATELRDAIQLAEQWAECFSVCSRARPGGGMRSNALSIVAVSVYEQELAAEIAIAMSTFHSVGGEAMGAIEQLALVKLALERVTNKPVLPELERL
;
A
#
# COMPACT_ATOMS: atom_id res chain seq x y z
N ARG A 1 -31.28 -9.97 11.77
CA ARG A 1 -30.95 -8.93 12.76
C ARG A 1 -29.61 -8.31 12.43
N GLU A 2 -28.55 -9.10 12.26
CA GLU A 2 -27.23 -8.62 11.78
C GLU A 2 -27.31 -7.83 10.46
N LEU A 3 -28.05 -8.32 9.44
CA LEU A 3 -28.26 -7.58 8.18
C LEU A 3 -28.93 -6.21 8.40
N ALA A 4 -29.84 -6.09 9.37
CA ALA A 4 -30.52 -4.84 9.66
C ALA A 4 -29.62 -3.86 10.42
N GLN A 5 -28.76 -4.38 11.28
CA GLN A 5 -27.76 -3.60 12.00
C GLN A 5 -26.68 -3.09 11.04
N LEU A 6 -26.25 -3.92 10.09
CA LEU A 6 -25.39 -3.53 8.97
C LEU A 6 -26.03 -2.44 8.09
N LEU A 7 -27.32 -2.58 7.76
CA LEU A 7 -28.05 -1.58 6.98
C LEU A 7 -28.25 -0.25 7.74
N SER A 8 -28.51 -0.28 9.05
CA SER A 8 -28.60 0.92 9.91
C SER A 8 -27.23 1.61 10.06
N MET A 9 -26.14 0.84 10.21
CA MET A 9 -24.79 1.39 10.20
C MET A 9 -24.42 2.00 8.84
N GLN A 10 -24.75 1.33 7.74
CA GLN A 10 -24.56 1.86 6.40
C GLN A 10 -25.35 3.14 6.18
N ALA A 11 -26.60 3.16 6.60
CA ALA A 11 -27.43 4.34 6.56
C ALA A 11 -26.81 5.52 7.31
N ALA A 12 -26.41 5.31 8.56
CA ALA A 12 -25.79 6.34 9.39
C ALA A 12 -24.47 6.84 8.77
N TYR A 13 -23.67 5.92 8.21
CA TYR A 13 -22.44 6.25 7.52
C TYR A 13 -22.69 7.04 6.22
N ILE A 14 -23.64 6.60 5.39
CA ILE A 14 -24.06 7.28 4.17
C ILE A 14 -24.58 8.68 4.49
N SER A 15 -25.46 8.82 5.48
CA SER A 15 -25.96 10.11 5.96
C SER A 15 -24.82 11.03 6.44
N ARG A 16 -23.80 10.47 7.11
CA ARG A 16 -22.63 11.23 7.56
C ARG A 16 -21.75 11.69 6.41
N GLN A 17 -21.49 10.82 5.42
CA GLN A 17 -20.74 11.18 4.21
C GLN A 17 -21.50 12.21 3.37
N LEU A 18 -22.84 12.12 3.34
CA LEU A 18 -23.69 13.09 2.68
C LEU A 18 -23.71 14.45 3.37
N ALA A 19 -23.70 14.47 4.71
CA ALA A 19 -23.53 15.71 5.46
C ALA A 19 -22.16 16.37 5.18
N LEU A 20 -21.09 15.57 5.07
CA LEU A 20 -19.76 16.07 4.71
C LEU A 20 -19.71 16.62 3.27
N LEU A 21 -20.34 15.93 2.32
CA LEU A 21 -20.47 16.40 0.93
C LEU A 21 -21.29 17.69 0.85
N ARG A 22 -22.40 17.78 1.61
CA ARG A 22 -23.23 18.99 1.69
C ARG A 22 -22.44 20.20 2.18
N ASN A 23 -21.63 20.02 3.21
CA ASN A 23 -20.76 21.07 3.73
C ASN A 23 -19.69 21.51 2.70
N ALA A 24 -19.32 20.64 1.76
CA ALA A 24 -18.31 20.91 0.73
C ALA A 24 -18.89 21.52 -0.56
N THR A 25 -20.14 21.23 -0.93
CA THR A 25 -20.73 21.62 -2.23
C THR A 25 -21.82 22.70 -2.14
N GLY A 26 -22.24 23.10 -0.93
CA GLY A 26 -23.34 24.05 -0.72
C GLY A 26 -24.73 23.40 -0.83
N ASP A 27 -25.74 24.05 -0.24
CA ASP A 27 -27.06 23.45 0.02
C ASP A 27 -27.83 23.02 -1.25
N ALA A 28 -27.83 23.83 -2.31
CA ALA A 28 -28.65 23.55 -3.50
C ALA A 28 -28.18 22.32 -4.31
N VAL A 29 -26.87 22.10 -4.40
CA VAL A 29 -26.29 20.93 -5.09
C VAL A 29 -26.45 19.70 -4.21
N ALA A 30 -26.29 19.86 -2.89
CA ALA A 30 -26.46 18.79 -1.93
C ALA A 30 -27.89 18.23 -1.93
N ASP A 31 -28.92 19.09 -1.88
CA ASP A 31 -30.32 18.66 -1.83
C ASP A 31 -30.74 17.89 -3.10
N THR A 32 -30.25 18.31 -4.27
CA THR A 32 -30.53 17.62 -5.54
C THR A 32 -29.82 16.26 -5.63
N LEU A 33 -28.59 16.18 -5.11
CA LEU A 33 -27.81 14.94 -5.04
C LEU A 33 -28.37 13.98 -3.98
N LEU A 34 -28.93 14.51 -2.89
CA LEU A 34 -29.59 13.77 -1.81
C LEU A 34 -30.90 13.14 -2.28
N ASP A 35 -31.76 13.90 -2.96
CA ASP A 35 -32.99 13.37 -3.57
C ASP A 35 -32.67 12.27 -4.60
N HIS A 36 -31.59 12.43 -5.38
CA HIS A 36 -31.12 11.41 -6.30
C HIS A 36 -30.58 10.17 -5.60
N LEU A 37 -29.82 10.31 -4.51
CA LEU A 37 -29.28 9.16 -3.77
C LEU A 37 -30.38 8.40 -3.03
N GLU A 38 -31.40 9.08 -2.52
CA GLU A 38 -32.54 8.42 -1.91
C GLU A 38 -33.44 7.71 -2.93
N SER A 39 -33.70 8.37 -4.07
CA SER A 39 -34.43 7.79 -5.19
C SER A 39 -33.68 6.60 -5.83
N ALA A 40 -32.37 6.71 -6.03
CA ALA A 40 -31.59 5.74 -6.81
C ALA A 40 -30.91 4.64 -5.98
N LEU A 41 -30.55 4.91 -4.71
CA LEU A 41 -29.91 3.91 -3.84
C LEU A 41 -30.88 3.35 -2.82
N LEU A 42 -31.56 4.21 -2.05
CA LEU A 42 -32.42 3.75 -0.95
C LEU A 42 -33.71 3.10 -1.47
N SER A 43 -34.36 3.65 -2.51
CA SER A 43 -35.63 3.12 -3.01
C SER A 43 -35.51 1.69 -3.59
N PRO A 44 -34.49 1.35 -4.42
CA PRO A 44 -34.30 -0.02 -4.90
C PRO A 44 -33.85 -1.01 -3.82
N LEU A 45 -33.02 -0.55 -2.86
CA LEU A 45 -32.63 -1.35 -1.69
C LEU A 45 -33.85 -1.69 -0.83
N LEU A 46 -34.79 -0.74 -0.68
CA LEU A 46 -36.05 -0.94 0.04
C LEU A 46 -37.05 -1.80 -0.74
N GLU A 47 -37.16 -1.65 -2.05
CA GLU A 47 -38.03 -2.48 -2.89
C GLU A 47 -37.58 -3.93 -2.99
N ARG A 48 -36.27 -4.21 -3.00
CA ARG A 48 -35.75 -5.59 -2.87
C ARG A 48 -35.95 -6.12 -1.45
N GLY A 49 -35.80 -5.28 -0.44
CA GLY A 49 -36.14 -5.59 0.95
C GLY A 49 -37.62 -5.99 1.13
N ARG A 50 -38.54 -5.39 0.37
CA ARG A 50 -39.98 -5.74 0.37
C ARG A 50 -40.30 -7.13 -0.17
N ARG A 51 -39.40 -7.79 -0.91
CA ARG A 51 -39.61 -9.13 -1.49
C ARG A 51 -39.13 -10.28 -0.59
N GLY A 52 -38.61 -9.99 0.62
CA GLY A 52 -38.14 -10.99 1.58
C GLY A 52 -38.70 -10.80 3.00
N SER A 53 -38.55 -11.82 3.86
CA SER A 53 -39.04 -11.89 5.26
C SER A 53 -38.39 -10.89 6.25
N THR A 54 -37.63 -9.91 5.76
CA THR A 54 -36.92 -8.89 6.56
C THR A 54 -37.61 -7.52 6.56
N ARG A 55 -38.91 -7.49 6.24
CA ARG A 55 -39.74 -6.28 6.04
C ARG A 55 -39.69 -5.26 7.17
N VAL A 56 -39.85 -5.71 8.43
CA VAL A 56 -39.96 -4.81 9.59
C VAL A 56 -38.65 -4.09 9.91
N ASN A 57 -37.51 -4.74 9.68
CA ASN A 57 -36.21 -4.17 10.03
C ASN A 57 -35.65 -3.23 8.96
N LEU A 58 -36.01 -3.45 7.68
CA LEU A 58 -35.65 -2.58 6.57
C LEU A 58 -36.49 -1.30 6.52
N GLU A 59 -37.78 -1.39 6.85
CA GLU A 59 -38.65 -0.21 6.98
C GLU A 59 -38.22 0.66 8.17
N ALA A 60 -37.85 0.05 9.31
CA ALA A 60 -37.30 0.77 10.46
C ALA A 60 -35.94 1.43 10.14
N ALA A 61 -35.03 0.72 9.47
CA ALA A 61 -33.75 1.28 9.04
C ALA A 61 -33.94 2.42 8.03
N ALA A 62 -34.87 2.30 7.07
CA ALA A 62 -35.22 3.37 6.15
C ALA A 62 -35.79 4.61 6.84
N GLU A 63 -36.67 4.43 7.82
CA GLU A 63 -37.18 5.57 8.57
C GLU A 63 -36.13 6.18 9.49
N GLU A 64 -35.17 5.40 9.97
CA GLU A 64 -34.01 5.93 10.69
C GLU A 64 -33.09 6.74 9.75
N VAL A 65 -32.90 6.30 8.50
CA VAL A 65 -32.20 7.08 7.46
C VAL A 65 -32.95 8.37 7.17
N ARG A 66 -34.26 8.30 6.89
CA ARG A 66 -35.08 9.48 6.59
C ARG A 66 -35.13 10.44 7.76
N ALA A 67 -35.27 9.94 8.99
CA ALA A 67 -35.22 10.78 10.18
C ALA A 67 -33.85 11.45 10.35
N SER A 68 -32.76 10.76 10.01
CA SER A 68 -31.41 11.32 10.05
C SER A 68 -31.18 12.36 8.95
N LEU A 69 -31.73 12.14 7.75
CA LEU A 69 -31.73 13.12 6.65
C LEU A 69 -32.59 14.35 6.98
N CYS A 70 -33.78 14.17 7.56
CA CYS A 70 -34.64 15.25 8.05
C CYS A 70 -33.97 16.08 9.15
N LYS A 71 -33.25 15.45 10.09
CA LYS A 71 -32.46 16.16 11.13
C LYS A 71 -31.33 16.99 10.54
N LEU A 72 -30.83 16.62 9.36
CA LEU A 72 -29.85 17.38 8.60
C LEU A 72 -30.51 18.50 7.76
N GLY A 73 -31.84 18.68 7.81
CA GLY A 73 -32.56 19.70 7.05
C GLY A 73 -32.99 19.26 5.65
N VAL A 74 -32.86 17.96 5.33
CA VAL A 74 -33.29 17.38 4.05
C VAL A 74 -34.76 16.96 4.19
N CYS A 75 -35.68 17.77 3.68
CA CYS A 75 -37.10 17.43 3.70
C CYS A 75 -37.44 16.41 2.62
N VAL A 76 -37.41 15.12 2.98
CA VAL A 76 -37.91 14.04 2.13
C VAL A 76 -39.44 14.15 2.07
N ARG A 77 -39.97 14.78 1.02
CA ARG A 77 -41.42 14.71 0.77
C ARG A 77 -41.76 13.30 0.31
N PRO A 78 -42.68 12.58 0.98
CA PRO A 78 -43.17 11.33 0.43
C PRO A 78 -43.77 11.61 -0.96
N PRO A 79 -43.63 10.68 -1.93
CA PRO A 79 -44.19 10.87 -3.25
C PRO A 79 -45.69 11.10 -3.09
N SER A 80 -46.12 12.33 -3.31
CA SER A 80 -47.51 12.71 -3.28
C SER A 80 -48.23 11.87 -4.33
N ARG A 81 -49.20 11.06 -3.89
CA ARG A 81 -50.16 10.34 -4.75
C ARG A 81 -51.06 11.33 -5.48
N GLY A 82 -50.47 12.13 -6.35
CA GLY A 82 -51.15 13.16 -7.13
C GLY A 82 -50.32 13.44 -8.36
N ASN A 83 -50.85 12.99 -9.51
CA ASN A 83 -50.44 13.27 -10.88
C ASN A 83 -49.13 14.09 -11.02
N ALA A 84 -48.00 13.38 -11.05
CA ALA A 84 -46.74 13.99 -11.43
C ALA A 84 -46.83 14.46 -12.90
N PRO A 85 -46.49 15.73 -13.21
CA PRO A 85 -46.36 16.15 -14.59
C PRO A 85 -45.26 15.33 -15.27
N ALA A 86 -45.46 14.98 -16.54
CA ALA A 86 -44.57 14.14 -17.34
C ALA A 86 -43.11 14.65 -17.44
N ASP A 87 -42.83 15.85 -16.95
CA ASP A 87 -41.49 16.47 -16.91
C ASP A 87 -40.57 15.98 -15.79
N SER A 88 -41.08 15.33 -14.73
CA SER A 88 -40.23 14.75 -13.67
C SER A 88 -39.33 13.60 -14.17
N SER A 89 -39.67 13.01 -15.33
CA SER A 89 -38.87 11.97 -15.98
C SER A 89 -37.60 12.51 -16.65
N ARG A 90 -37.49 13.83 -16.88
CA ARG A 90 -36.29 14.46 -17.47
C ARG A 90 -35.23 14.83 -16.42
N MET A 91 -35.61 15.06 -15.16
CA MET A 91 -34.63 15.31 -14.09
C MET A 91 -33.91 14.04 -13.61
N LEU A 92 -34.47 12.85 -13.85
CA LEU A 92 -33.86 11.54 -13.54
C LEU A 92 -32.64 11.17 -14.42
N ARG A 93 -32.15 12.09 -15.26
CA ARG A 93 -30.94 11.91 -16.08
C ARG A 93 -29.79 12.83 -15.67
N ALA A 94 -29.74 13.24 -14.40
CA ALA A 94 -28.54 13.87 -13.86
C ALA A 94 -27.47 12.77 -13.71
N THR A 95 -26.73 12.50 -14.78
CA THR A 95 -25.51 11.68 -14.75
C THR A 95 -24.52 12.29 -13.76
N TRP A 96 -24.17 11.54 -12.73
CA TRP A 96 -23.14 11.95 -11.78
C TRP A 96 -21.80 12.14 -12.51
N PRO A 97 -21.07 13.26 -12.28
CA PRO A 97 -19.72 13.40 -12.83
C PRO A 97 -18.83 12.23 -12.36
N PRO A 98 -18.05 11.59 -13.25
CA PRO A 98 -17.21 10.44 -12.90
C PRO A 98 -16.32 10.63 -11.65
N PRO A 99 -15.68 11.81 -11.42
CA PRO A 99 -14.91 12.03 -10.20
C PRO A 99 -15.73 11.96 -8.92
N LEU A 100 -16.97 12.46 -8.95
CA LEU A 100 -17.86 12.48 -7.80
C LEU A 100 -18.43 11.08 -7.56
N ALA A 101 -18.84 10.38 -8.63
CA ALA A 101 -19.30 9.00 -8.58
C ALA A 101 -18.24 8.06 -7.98
N PHE A 102 -16.99 8.17 -8.42
CA PHE A 102 -15.87 7.40 -7.90
C PHE A 102 -15.64 7.67 -6.41
N ARG A 103 -15.56 8.95 -6.01
CA ARG A 103 -15.33 9.32 -4.60
C ARG A 103 -16.45 8.85 -3.69
N LEU A 104 -17.69 9.01 -4.11
CA LEU A 104 -18.85 8.51 -3.38
C LEU A 104 -18.77 6.99 -3.24
N TYR A 105 -18.44 6.28 -4.32
CA TYR A 105 -18.33 4.83 -4.28
C TYR A 105 -17.19 4.35 -3.37
N CYS A 106 -16.01 4.98 -3.44
CA CYS A 106 -14.92 4.72 -2.50
C CYS A 106 -15.33 4.95 -1.04
N ALA A 107 -16.13 6.00 -0.77
CA ALA A 107 -16.67 6.23 0.55
C ALA A 107 -17.60 5.09 0.97
N LEU A 108 -18.53 4.66 0.10
CA LEU A 108 -19.46 3.55 0.34
C LEU A 108 -18.74 2.22 0.61
N LEU A 109 -17.67 1.93 -0.13
CA LEU A 109 -16.82 0.75 0.09
C LEU A 109 -16.17 0.76 1.49
N GLY A 110 -16.08 1.93 2.13
CA GLY A 110 -15.69 2.04 3.54
C GLY A 110 -16.53 1.17 4.48
N ALA A 111 -17.79 0.87 4.13
CA ALA A 111 -18.67 -0.01 4.89
C ALA A 111 -18.35 -1.51 4.77
N LEU A 112 -17.39 -1.90 3.93
CA LEU A 112 -16.90 -3.29 3.84
C LEU A 112 -15.95 -3.66 4.98
N PHE A 113 -15.51 -2.68 5.75
CA PHE A 113 -14.53 -2.85 6.80
C PHE A 113 -15.22 -2.83 8.15
N ASP A 114 -14.62 -3.54 9.10
CA ASP A 114 -15.13 -3.58 10.46
C ASP A 114 -15.05 -2.16 11.08
N ALA A 115 -16.10 -1.78 11.80
CA ALA A 115 -16.18 -0.51 12.49
C ALA A 115 -15.21 -0.46 13.68
N ASP A 116 -15.00 -1.60 14.34
CA ASP A 116 -14.12 -1.73 15.49
C ASP A 116 -12.68 -2.05 15.07
N SER A 117 -12.49 -2.67 13.90
CA SER A 117 -11.19 -2.99 13.32
C SER A 117 -11.06 -2.46 11.87
N PRO A 118 -10.59 -1.22 11.67
CA PRO A 118 -10.49 -0.61 10.34
C PRO A 118 -9.46 -1.30 9.42
N THR A 119 -8.71 -2.25 9.94
CA THR A 119 -7.71 -3.05 9.22
C THR A 119 -8.27 -4.33 8.63
N GLU A 120 -9.51 -4.70 8.97
CA GLU A 120 -10.11 -5.96 8.56
C GLU A 120 -11.41 -5.75 7.78
N LEU A 121 -11.67 -6.69 6.87
CA LEU A 121 -12.92 -6.75 6.15
C LEU A 121 -14.00 -7.38 7.05
N ALA A 122 -15.17 -6.74 7.12
CA ALA A 122 -16.26 -7.15 7.99
C ALA A 122 -16.82 -8.53 7.58
N PRO A 123 -17.26 -9.35 8.56
CA PRO A 123 -18.02 -10.57 8.27
C PRO A 123 -19.33 -10.19 7.54
N GLY A 124 -19.59 -10.81 6.39
CA GLY A 124 -20.75 -10.48 5.55
C GLY A 124 -20.52 -9.43 4.46
N ARG A 125 -19.26 -9.05 4.20
CA ARG A 125 -18.86 -8.13 3.11
C ARG A 125 -19.46 -8.47 1.75
N GLU A 126 -19.66 -9.75 1.42
CA GLU A 126 -20.27 -10.17 0.15
C GLU A 126 -21.72 -9.71 0.03
N GLY A 127 -22.48 -9.73 1.14
CA GLY A 127 -23.83 -9.21 1.19
C GLY A 127 -23.86 -7.69 0.99
N VAL A 128 -22.88 -6.98 1.59
CA VAL A 128 -22.71 -5.54 1.39
C VAL A 128 -22.33 -5.22 -0.07
N LEU A 129 -21.37 -5.94 -0.65
CA LEU A 129 -20.98 -5.79 -2.06
C LEU A 129 -22.16 -6.01 -3.00
N ALA A 130 -22.98 -7.04 -2.77
CA ALA A 130 -24.17 -7.32 -3.56
C ALA A 130 -25.19 -6.17 -3.50
N LEU A 131 -25.34 -5.53 -2.33
CA LEU A 131 -26.19 -4.34 -2.18
C LEU A 131 -25.58 -3.12 -2.90
N LEU A 132 -24.27 -2.90 -2.74
CA LEU A 132 -23.55 -1.81 -3.42
C LEU A 132 -23.56 -1.94 -4.94
N ARG A 133 -23.65 -3.15 -5.52
CA ARG A 133 -23.85 -3.32 -6.97
C ARG A 133 -25.12 -2.63 -7.50
N CYS A 134 -26.11 -2.39 -6.64
CA CYS A 134 -27.30 -1.61 -7.01
C CYS A 134 -26.95 -0.14 -7.30
N SER A 135 -25.86 0.39 -6.72
CA SER A 135 -25.38 1.75 -6.97
C SER A 135 -24.65 1.91 -8.28
N TRP A 136 -24.33 0.82 -9.00
CA TRP A 136 -23.48 0.91 -10.18
C TRP A 136 -24.15 1.63 -11.34
N ALA A 137 -25.38 1.24 -11.69
CA ALA A 137 -26.14 1.87 -12.76
C ALA A 137 -26.32 3.40 -12.55
N PRO A 138 -26.79 3.90 -11.38
CA PRO A 138 -26.97 5.33 -11.18
C PRO A 138 -25.65 6.12 -11.10
N LEU A 139 -24.56 5.48 -10.70
CA LEU A 139 -23.24 6.11 -10.64
C LEU A 139 -22.41 5.90 -11.92
N HIS A 140 -22.97 5.24 -12.93
CA HIS A 140 -22.26 4.83 -14.15
C HIS A 140 -20.94 4.07 -13.88
N LEU A 141 -20.96 3.22 -12.85
CA LEU A 141 -19.85 2.37 -12.48
C LEU A 141 -19.90 1.07 -13.28
N THR A 142 -18.72 0.62 -13.67
CA THR A 142 -18.44 -0.68 -14.27
C THR A 142 -17.65 -1.53 -13.28
N GLU A 143 -17.46 -2.80 -13.63
CA GLU A 143 -16.56 -3.70 -12.90
C GLU A 143 -15.12 -3.12 -12.82
N ALA A 144 -14.62 -2.50 -13.88
CA ALA A 144 -13.32 -1.81 -13.88
C ALA A 144 -13.24 -0.67 -12.87
N SER A 145 -14.28 0.16 -12.79
CA SER A 145 -14.31 1.22 -11.79
C SER A 145 -14.40 0.66 -10.37
N HIS A 146 -15.01 -0.52 -10.19
CA HIS A 146 -15.09 -1.18 -8.91
C HIS A 146 -13.72 -1.68 -8.44
N HIS A 147 -12.97 -2.40 -9.28
CA HIS A 147 -11.64 -2.86 -8.94
C HIS A 147 -10.69 -1.70 -8.63
N LEU A 148 -10.76 -0.63 -9.42
CA LEU A 148 -9.97 0.58 -9.15
C LEU A 148 -10.34 1.23 -7.81
N ALA A 149 -11.63 1.28 -7.47
CA ALA A 149 -12.09 1.83 -6.20
C ALA A 149 -11.70 0.95 -5.01
N MET A 150 -11.83 -0.38 -5.15
CA MET A 150 -11.40 -1.35 -4.15
C MET A 150 -9.90 -1.28 -3.90
N LEU A 151 -9.10 -1.22 -4.98
CA LEU A 151 -7.65 -1.01 -4.90
C LEU A 151 -7.33 0.27 -4.12
N ALA A 152 -7.94 1.40 -4.50
CA ALA A 152 -7.70 2.68 -3.84
C ALA A 152 -8.08 2.68 -2.35
N VAL A 153 -9.20 2.06 -1.98
CA VAL A 153 -9.68 1.99 -0.59
C VAL A 153 -8.82 1.05 0.25
N CYS A 154 -8.55 -0.17 -0.23
CA CYS A 154 -7.74 -1.15 0.48
C CYS A 154 -6.30 -0.66 0.66
N PHE A 155 -5.69 -0.13 -0.40
CA PHE A 155 -4.35 0.41 -0.33
C PHE A 155 -4.29 1.67 0.56
N GLY A 156 -5.30 2.54 0.48
CA GLY A 156 -5.39 3.71 1.36
C GLY A 156 -5.50 3.34 2.85
N ARG A 157 -6.16 2.23 3.17
CA ARG A 157 -6.20 1.70 4.56
C ARG A 157 -4.88 1.08 4.96
N TYR A 158 -4.23 0.31 4.09
CA TYR A 158 -2.86 -0.16 4.33
C TYR A 158 -1.91 1.01 4.63
N GLN A 159 -1.94 2.07 3.82
CA GLN A 159 -1.12 3.26 4.02
C GLN A 159 -1.35 3.95 5.37
N ARG A 160 -2.61 4.04 5.81
CA ARG A 160 -2.99 4.77 7.04
C ARG A 160 -2.78 3.95 8.31
N TYR A 161 -3.05 2.65 8.26
CA TYR A 161 -3.14 1.81 9.45
C TYR A 161 -2.12 0.66 9.50
N GLY A 162 -1.32 0.46 8.44
CA GLY A 162 -0.39 -0.68 8.37
C GLY A 162 -1.10 -2.03 8.27
N ALA A 163 -2.29 -2.08 7.66
CA ALA A 163 -3.13 -3.26 7.58
C ALA A 163 -2.58 -4.33 6.61
N GLN A 164 -1.58 -5.10 7.04
CA GLN A 164 -0.91 -6.12 6.22
C GLN A 164 -1.87 -7.20 5.70
N THR A 165 -2.93 -7.49 6.45
CA THR A 165 -4.00 -8.44 6.06
C THR A 165 -4.74 -8.04 4.78
N LEU A 166 -4.66 -6.78 4.36
CA LEU A 166 -5.28 -6.27 3.13
C LEU A 166 -4.38 -6.43 1.89
N LEU A 167 -3.08 -6.71 2.05
CA LEU A 167 -2.15 -6.82 0.92
C LEU A 167 -2.54 -7.89 -0.12
N PRO A 168 -3.07 -9.07 0.27
CA PRO A 168 -3.61 -10.02 -0.71
C PRO A 168 -4.74 -9.43 -1.55
N THR A 169 -5.70 -8.74 -0.92
CA THR A 169 -6.80 -8.08 -1.64
C THR A 169 -6.28 -6.95 -2.53
N VAL A 170 -5.33 -6.14 -2.05
CA VAL A 170 -4.69 -5.10 -2.89
C VAL A 170 -4.05 -5.72 -4.14
N ARG A 171 -3.44 -6.90 -4.02
CA ARG A 171 -2.86 -7.61 -5.16
C ARG A 171 -3.91 -8.10 -6.13
N GLU A 172 -4.95 -8.76 -5.64
CA GLU A 172 -6.06 -9.26 -6.46
C GLU A 172 -6.71 -8.11 -7.25
N GLU A 173 -6.98 -6.98 -6.59
CA GLU A 173 -7.59 -5.81 -7.23
C GLU A 173 -6.65 -5.12 -8.21
N LEU A 174 -5.33 -5.08 -7.93
CA LEU A 174 -4.34 -4.56 -8.87
C LEU A 174 -4.28 -5.41 -10.14
N ASP A 175 -4.19 -6.74 -10.00
CA ASP A 175 -4.13 -7.66 -11.13
C ASP A 175 -5.40 -7.53 -11.99
N ALA A 176 -6.59 -7.40 -11.37
CA ALA A 176 -7.84 -7.15 -12.07
C ALA A 176 -7.87 -5.79 -12.81
N VAL A 177 -7.36 -4.71 -12.21
CA VAL A 177 -7.23 -3.40 -12.88
C VAL A 177 -6.33 -3.50 -14.12
N ILE A 178 -5.21 -4.23 -14.02
CA ILE A 178 -4.26 -4.40 -15.12
C ILE A 178 -4.92 -5.19 -16.26
N GLU A 179 -5.53 -6.35 -15.96
CA GLU A 179 -6.20 -7.18 -16.97
C GLU A 179 -7.27 -6.40 -17.75
N GLN A 180 -8.08 -5.59 -17.03
CA GLN A 180 -9.15 -4.82 -17.65
C GLN A 180 -8.64 -3.61 -18.44
N SER A 181 -7.50 -3.03 -18.04
CA SER A 181 -6.85 -1.97 -18.82
C SER A 181 -6.31 -2.49 -20.16
N VAL A 182 -5.74 -3.71 -20.16
CA VAL A 182 -5.24 -4.38 -21.37
C VAL A 182 -6.39 -4.78 -22.31
N ALA A 183 -7.47 -5.35 -21.76
CA ALA A 183 -8.66 -5.70 -22.54
C ALA A 183 -9.33 -4.45 -23.16
N GLY A 184 -9.39 -3.35 -22.42
CA GLY A 184 -9.92 -2.07 -22.88
C GLY A 184 -9.11 -1.46 -24.03
N ALA A 185 -7.78 -1.54 -23.97
CA ALA A 185 -6.89 -1.05 -25.03
C ALA A 185 -7.03 -1.83 -26.34
N ALA A 186 -7.21 -3.16 -26.28
CA ALA A 186 -7.45 -4.00 -27.45
C ALA A 186 -8.80 -3.69 -28.14
N SER A 187 -9.80 -3.29 -27.35
CA SER A 187 -11.17 -2.99 -27.81
C SER A 187 -11.31 -1.57 -28.37
N GLY A 188 -10.57 -0.61 -27.80
CA GLY A 188 -10.65 0.82 -28.15
C GLY A 188 -10.07 1.19 -29.51
N ALA A 189 -9.24 0.33 -30.10
CA ALA A 189 -8.68 0.52 -31.45
C ALA A 189 -9.75 0.45 -32.57
N GLN A 190 -10.98 0.02 -32.29
CA GLN A 190 -12.06 -0.11 -33.27
C GLN A 190 -13.24 0.86 -33.07
N ALA A 191 -13.30 1.63 -31.99
CA ALA A 191 -14.45 2.48 -31.68
C ALA A 191 -14.02 3.91 -31.32
N GLY A 192 -13.90 4.76 -32.35
CA GLY A 192 -13.60 6.19 -32.25
C GLY A 192 -14.75 7.05 -31.69
N VAL A 193 -15.33 6.66 -30.55
CA VAL A 193 -16.35 7.46 -29.85
C VAL A 193 -15.78 7.97 -28.54
N SER A 194 -15.35 9.22 -28.56
CA SER A 194 -14.87 9.99 -27.41
C SER A 194 -16.00 10.24 -26.40
N SER A 195 -16.27 9.25 -25.55
CA SER A 195 -16.99 9.44 -24.29
C SER A 195 -16.03 10.05 -23.26
N GLY A 196 -16.26 11.31 -22.87
CA GLY A 196 -15.42 12.00 -21.86
C GLY A 196 -15.35 11.32 -20.49
N GLY A 197 -16.22 10.34 -20.20
CA GLY A 197 -16.12 9.50 -19.01
C GLY A 197 -15.01 8.43 -19.14
N ALA A 198 -14.84 7.84 -20.32
CA ALA A 198 -13.84 6.80 -20.54
C ALA A 198 -12.40 7.34 -20.43
N SER A 199 -12.16 8.57 -20.92
CA SER A 199 -10.86 9.23 -20.77
C SER A 199 -10.54 9.55 -19.31
N TRP A 200 -11.52 9.97 -18.51
CA TRP A 200 -11.31 10.24 -17.08
C TRP A 200 -10.93 8.97 -16.31
N TRP A 201 -11.63 7.86 -16.53
CA TRP A 201 -11.33 6.58 -15.87
C TRP A 201 -9.92 6.07 -16.21
N ALA A 202 -9.51 6.17 -17.48
CA ALA A 202 -8.15 5.81 -17.90
C ALA A 202 -7.09 6.66 -17.19
N SER A 203 -7.29 7.99 -17.11
CA SER A 203 -6.42 8.87 -16.33
C SER A 203 -6.42 8.51 -14.84
N GLN A 204 -7.57 8.14 -14.28
CA GLN A 204 -7.68 7.81 -12.87
C GLN A 204 -6.96 6.51 -12.51
N VAL A 205 -6.90 5.53 -13.42
CA VAL A 205 -6.05 4.33 -13.25
C VAL A 205 -4.59 4.74 -13.05
N ILE A 206 -4.06 5.57 -13.94
CA ILE A 206 -2.68 6.05 -13.85
C ILE A 206 -2.43 6.77 -12.53
N VAL A 207 -3.34 7.65 -12.11
CA VAL A 207 -3.22 8.40 -10.83
C VAL A 207 -3.15 7.45 -9.61
N VAL A 208 -3.98 6.41 -9.58
CA VAL A 208 -3.99 5.45 -8.46
C VAL A 208 -2.73 4.59 -8.46
N LEU A 209 -2.32 4.10 -9.64
CA LEU A 209 -1.12 3.27 -9.78
C LEU A 209 0.15 4.05 -9.45
N ASP A 210 0.25 5.31 -9.89
CA ASP A 210 1.39 6.18 -9.60
C ASP A 210 1.48 6.49 -8.10
N ALA A 211 0.36 6.80 -7.46
CA ALA A 211 0.31 7.01 -6.02
C ALA A 211 0.76 5.75 -5.23
N LEU A 212 0.34 4.56 -5.68
CA LEU A 212 0.78 3.28 -5.11
C LEU A 212 2.29 3.08 -5.30
N ALA A 213 2.77 3.27 -6.53
CA ALA A 213 4.17 3.07 -6.87
C ALA A 213 5.07 4.04 -6.09
N ALA A 214 4.72 5.33 -6.06
CA ALA A 214 5.45 6.36 -5.33
C ALA A 214 5.49 6.10 -3.83
N PHE A 215 4.36 5.70 -3.23
CA PHE A 215 4.32 5.36 -1.80
C PHE A 215 5.27 4.19 -1.49
N LEU A 216 5.18 3.09 -2.23
CA LEU A 216 6.01 1.91 -2.00
C LEU A 216 7.50 2.20 -2.25
N ALA A 217 7.84 2.91 -3.32
CA ALA A 217 9.21 3.35 -3.60
C ALA A 217 9.79 4.17 -2.44
N SER A 218 8.99 5.05 -1.84
CA SER A 218 9.41 5.83 -0.67
C SER A 218 9.76 4.96 0.54
N LYS A 219 9.01 3.86 0.75
CA LYS A 219 9.25 2.89 1.83
C LYS A 219 10.48 2.03 1.56
N PHE A 220 10.69 1.61 0.31
CA PHE A 220 11.83 0.77 -0.06
C PHE A 220 13.19 1.45 0.16
N ARG A 221 13.25 2.79 0.07
CA ARG A 221 14.47 3.55 0.37
C ARG A 221 15.03 3.30 1.77
N ASP A 222 14.20 2.86 2.71
CA ASP A 222 14.57 2.53 4.07
C ASP A 222 13.75 1.34 4.60
N TYR A 223 13.72 0.25 3.83
CA TYR A 223 12.84 -0.88 4.12
C TYR A 223 13.12 -1.51 5.50
N HIS A 224 14.38 -1.50 5.97
CA HIS A 224 14.70 -1.99 7.31
C HIS A 224 13.98 -1.22 8.43
N ALA A 225 13.67 0.06 8.23
CA ALA A 225 12.96 0.87 9.21
C ALA A 225 11.43 0.75 9.10
N HIS A 226 10.94 0.49 7.89
CA HIS A 226 9.51 0.51 7.56
C HIS A 226 8.83 -0.86 7.62
N PHE A 227 9.54 -1.95 7.34
CA PHE A 227 9.02 -3.32 7.36
C PHE A 227 9.59 -4.06 8.56
N ARG A 228 9.27 -3.60 9.78
CA ARG A 228 9.89 -4.13 11.01
C ARG A 228 9.45 -5.54 11.36
N ASP A 229 8.27 -5.93 10.90
CA ASP A 229 7.68 -7.24 11.17
C ASP A 229 8.27 -8.36 10.30
N GLY A 230 9.21 -8.00 9.41
CA GLY A 230 10.05 -8.94 8.68
C GLY A 230 9.89 -8.86 7.15
N PRO A 231 10.59 -9.76 6.42
CA PRO A 231 10.64 -9.74 4.96
C PRO A 231 9.31 -10.10 4.30
N ALA A 232 8.36 -10.71 5.02
CA ALA A 232 7.07 -11.13 4.48
C ALA A 232 6.27 -9.96 3.89
N GLU A 233 6.13 -8.84 4.63
CA GLU A 233 5.42 -7.66 4.16
C GLU A 233 6.13 -7.03 2.94
N LEU A 234 7.46 -6.95 2.96
CA LEU A 234 8.23 -6.46 1.82
C LEU A 234 8.03 -7.34 0.58
N SER A 235 8.06 -8.68 0.76
CA SER A 235 7.87 -9.65 -0.32
C SER A 235 6.48 -9.54 -0.98
N ALA A 236 5.47 -9.08 -0.23
CA ALA A 236 4.14 -8.78 -0.78
C ALA A 236 4.11 -7.41 -1.50
N CYS A 237 4.84 -6.42 -0.99
CA CYS A 237 4.84 -5.05 -1.53
C CYS A 237 5.64 -4.90 -2.84
N VAL A 238 6.79 -5.58 -2.97
CA VAL A 238 7.66 -5.41 -4.15
C VAL A 238 6.94 -5.81 -5.46
N PRO A 239 6.21 -6.93 -5.55
CA PRO A 239 5.43 -7.27 -6.74
C PRO A 239 4.35 -6.22 -7.07
N LEU A 240 3.68 -5.66 -6.06
CA LEU A 240 2.67 -4.61 -6.25
C LEU A 240 3.28 -3.36 -6.91
N TRP A 241 4.41 -2.90 -6.36
CA TRP A 241 5.14 -1.77 -6.91
C TRP A 241 5.59 -2.04 -8.36
N ARG A 242 6.22 -3.20 -8.60
CA ARG A 242 6.69 -3.60 -9.93
C ARG A 242 5.56 -3.61 -10.95
N ASN A 243 4.44 -4.25 -10.62
CA ASN A 243 3.30 -4.38 -11.52
C ASN A 243 2.64 -3.01 -11.79
N ALA A 244 2.57 -2.12 -10.79
CA ALA A 244 2.08 -0.76 -10.99
C ALA A 244 2.98 0.06 -11.93
N VAL A 245 4.30 0.04 -11.73
CA VAL A 245 5.26 0.74 -12.61
C VAL A 245 5.16 0.22 -14.05
N LEU A 246 5.17 -1.10 -14.24
CA LEU A 246 5.03 -1.69 -15.56
C LEU A 246 3.72 -1.29 -16.24
N SER A 247 2.63 -1.18 -15.48
CA SER A 247 1.32 -0.82 -16.04
C SER A 247 1.23 0.65 -16.43
N ILE A 248 2.05 1.52 -15.84
CA ILE A 248 2.13 2.94 -16.19
C ILE A 248 3.01 3.13 -17.43
N GLU A 249 4.15 2.44 -17.50
CA GLU A 249 5.23 2.74 -18.45
C GLU A 249 5.25 1.83 -19.69
N ALA A 250 4.67 0.62 -19.63
CA ALA A 250 4.82 -0.36 -20.69
C ALA A 250 3.75 -0.25 -21.79
N SER A 251 3.96 0.66 -22.74
CA SER A 251 3.23 0.66 -24.02
C SER A 251 4.03 -0.06 -25.11
N GLY A 252 4.01 -1.39 -25.11
CA GLY A 252 4.72 -2.24 -26.09
C GLY A 252 6.02 -2.85 -25.58
N LYS A 253 6.64 -3.74 -26.38
CA LYS A 253 7.77 -4.58 -25.94
C LYS A 253 9.02 -3.77 -25.56
N GLU A 254 9.41 -2.79 -26.37
CA GLU A 254 10.60 -1.97 -26.11
C GLU A 254 10.43 -1.10 -24.86
N ALA A 255 9.24 -0.50 -24.68
CA ALA A 255 8.90 0.27 -23.48
C ALA A 255 8.86 -0.61 -22.22
N GLN A 256 8.33 -1.83 -22.35
CA GLN A 256 8.31 -2.82 -21.26
C GLN A 256 9.73 -3.23 -20.86
N GLU A 257 10.62 -3.46 -21.83
CA GLU A 257 12.02 -3.73 -21.54
C GLU A 257 12.64 -2.55 -20.80
N ALA A 258 12.53 -1.32 -21.31
CA ALA A 258 13.07 -0.13 -20.65
C ALA A 258 12.56 0.02 -19.20
N ALA A 259 11.26 -0.18 -18.97
CA ALA A 259 10.65 -0.14 -17.64
C ALA A 259 11.24 -1.21 -16.70
N LEU A 260 11.45 -2.44 -17.19
CA LEU A 260 12.11 -3.49 -16.40
C LEU A 260 13.55 -3.12 -16.01
N GLU A 261 14.27 -2.42 -16.88
CA GLU A 261 15.62 -1.92 -16.55
C GLU A 261 15.58 -0.90 -15.44
N GLN A 262 14.66 0.06 -15.54
CA GLN A 262 14.49 1.09 -14.52
C GLN A 262 14.08 0.49 -13.19
N ILE A 263 13.20 -0.51 -13.19
CA ILE A 263 12.79 -1.25 -12.00
C ILE A 263 13.98 -1.96 -11.35
N GLU A 264 14.83 -2.63 -12.13
CA GLU A 264 16.05 -3.27 -11.63
C GLU A 264 17.00 -2.25 -11.00
N GLN A 265 17.26 -1.13 -11.70
CA GLN A 265 18.09 -0.03 -11.18
C GLN A 265 17.54 0.56 -9.88
N HIS A 266 16.22 0.76 -9.78
CA HIS A 266 15.57 1.24 -8.57
C HIS A 266 15.69 0.24 -7.41
N ALA A 267 15.56 -1.06 -7.67
CA ALA A 267 15.76 -2.10 -6.67
C ALA A 267 17.21 -2.07 -6.12
N HIS A 268 18.21 -1.98 -7.00
CA HIS A 268 19.61 -1.81 -6.60
C HIS A 268 19.82 -0.56 -5.73
N ALA A 269 19.27 0.58 -6.15
CA ALA A 269 19.40 1.85 -5.42
C ALA A 269 18.69 1.81 -4.05
N ALA A 270 17.52 1.15 -3.97
CA ALA A 270 16.77 0.97 -2.73
C ALA A 270 17.53 0.08 -1.74
N ILE A 271 18.07 -1.05 -2.19
CA ILE A 271 18.92 -1.94 -1.40
C ILE A 271 20.13 -1.17 -0.85
N ALA A 272 20.89 -0.52 -1.73
CA ALA A 272 22.07 0.23 -1.32
C ALA A 272 21.74 1.35 -0.32
N SER A 273 20.65 2.10 -0.56
CA SER A 273 20.22 3.19 0.32
C SER A 273 19.76 2.70 1.69
N SER A 274 19.00 1.60 1.72
CA SER A 274 18.48 1.01 2.95
C SER A 274 19.59 0.44 3.81
N VAL A 275 20.54 -0.30 3.21
CA VAL A 275 21.72 -0.83 3.91
C VAL A 275 22.57 0.29 4.50
N LYS A 276 22.92 1.33 3.72
CA LYS A 276 23.67 2.48 4.23
C LYS A 276 22.99 3.15 5.43
N ARG A 277 21.67 3.33 5.36
CA ARG A 277 20.88 3.90 6.47
C ARG A 277 20.83 2.99 7.68
N HIS A 278 20.71 1.68 7.47
CA HIS A 278 20.71 0.69 8.54
C HIS A 278 22.05 0.70 9.28
N VAL A 279 23.18 0.60 8.57
CA VAL A 279 24.52 0.67 9.18
C VAL A 279 24.71 1.98 9.94
N ARG A 280 24.29 3.12 9.37
CA ARG A 280 24.33 4.41 10.06
C ARG A 280 23.52 4.42 11.36
N ARG A 281 22.36 3.76 11.42
CA ARG A 281 21.56 3.63 12.66
C ARG A 281 22.25 2.76 13.70
N LEU A 282 22.89 1.66 13.28
CA LEU A 282 23.66 0.81 14.18
C LEU A 282 24.81 1.63 14.82
N ARG A 283 25.57 2.37 14.00
CA ARG A 283 26.63 3.29 14.47
C ARG A 283 26.12 4.27 15.53
N LEU A 284 25.03 4.99 15.23
CA LEU A 284 24.44 5.96 16.17
C LEU A 284 23.93 5.31 17.47
N THR A 285 23.46 4.06 17.39
CA THR A 285 22.99 3.31 18.56
C THR A 285 24.15 2.91 19.45
N LEU A 286 25.27 2.48 18.86
CA LEU A 286 26.49 2.14 19.58
C LEU A 286 27.17 3.37 20.18
N GLU A 287 27.23 4.49 19.47
CA GLU A 287 27.72 5.76 20.03
C GLU A 287 26.90 6.19 21.25
N ARG A 288 25.57 6.01 21.22
CA ARG A 288 24.70 6.28 22.37
C ARG A 288 24.95 5.33 23.53
N LYS A 289 25.18 4.03 23.27
CA LYS A 289 25.56 3.05 24.30
C LYS A 289 26.89 3.47 24.95
N ARG A 290 27.93 3.74 24.13
CA ARG A 290 29.24 4.23 24.60
C ARG A 290 29.13 5.45 25.51
N ARG A 291 28.32 6.45 25.13
CA ARG A 291 28.15 7.68 25.93
C ARG A 291 27.45 7.45 27.28
N ARG A 292 26.57 6.44 27.36
CA ARG A 292 25.93 6.06 28.62
C ARG A 292 26.92 5.34 29.52
N ASP A 293 27.64 4.37 28.97
CA ASP A 293 28.61 3.57 29.73
C ASP A 293 29.78 4.45 30.24
N SER A 294 30.21 5.45 29.46
CA SER A 294 31.22 6.43 29.88
C SER A 294 30.75 7.42 30.96
N SER A 295 29.45 7.50 31.24
CA SER A 295 28.89 8.35 32.30
C SER A 295 28.86 7.65 33.65
N ASP A 296 28.93 6.31 33.67
CA ASP A 296 28.81 5.49 34.88
C ASP A 296 30.16 4.88 35.34
N GLU A 297 31.20 4.83 34.51
CA GLU A 297 32.53 4.29 34.87
C GLU A 297 33.72 5.17 34.40
N GLN A 298 34.86 5.07 35.09
CA GLN A 298 36.13 5.71 34.72
C GLN A 298 36.51 5.39 33.25
N PRO A 299 37.21 6.31 32.55
CA PRO A 299 37.52 6.17 31.13
C PRO A 299 38.59 5.09 30.91
N ASP A 300 38.18 3.82 30.93
CA ASP A 300 39.03 2.71 30.52
C ASP A 300 39.15 2.69 28.99
N SER A 301 40.37 2.46 28.51
CA SER A 301 40.76 2.43 27.09
C SER A 301 40.11 1.31 26.27
N THR A 302 39.25 0.49 26.90
CA THR A 302 38.65 -0.72 26.34
C THR A 302 37.25 -0.51 25.74
N GLY A 303 36.60 0.63 26.01
CA GLY A 303 35.25 0.94 25.48
C GLY A 303 35.15 1.04 23.95
N GLY A 304 36.28 1.28 23.27
CA GLY A 304 36.37 1.22 21.81
C GLY A 304 36.17 -0.19 21.27
N GLU A 305 36.85 -1.15 21.88
CA GLU A 305 36.96 -2.55 21.44
C GLU A 305 35.62 -3.30 21.65
N ARG A 306 35.00 -3.16 22.83
CA ARG A 306 33.67 -3.74 23.13
C ARG A 306 32.57 -3.29 22.16
N ALA A 307 32.58 -2.02 21.78
CA ALA A 307 31.59 -1.49 20.85
C ALA A 307 31.86 -1.90 19.39
N LEU A 308 33.12 -2.15 19.01
CA LEU A 308 33.44 -2.75 17.72
C LEU A 308 32.97 -4.21 17.66
N ALA A 309 33.18 -4.99 18.72
CA ALA A 309 32.66 -6.36 18.82
C ALA A 309 31.11 -6.38 18.76
N SER A 310 30.44 -5.45 19.45
CA SER A 310 28.98 -5.29 19.37
C SER A 310 28.53 -4.90 17.96
N LEU A 311 29.24 -4.00 17.27
CA LEU A 311 28.94 -3.62 15.88
C LEU A 311 29.10 -4.82 14.95
N ALA A 312 30.20 -5.55 15.06
CA ALA A 312 30.49 -6.72 14.24
C ALA A 312 29.42 -7.80 14.41
N THR A 313 28.94 -8.01 15.65
CA THR A 313 27.86 -8.95 15.95
C THR A 313 26.55 -8.49 15.30
N GLU A 314 26.14 -7.23 15.50
CA GLU A 314 24.91 -6.68 14.91
C GLU A 314 24.96 -6.68 13.36
N LEU A 315 26.13 -6.42 12.76
CA LEU A 315 26.35 -6.46 11.32
C LEU A 315 26.34 -7.87 10.75
N ARG A 316 26.92 -8.85 11.44
CA ARG A 316 26.86 -10.26 11.03
C ARG A 316 25.41 -10.72 10.90
N ASP A 317 24.60 -10.42 11.92
CA ASP A 317 23.19 -10.79 11.94
C ASP A 317 22.41 -10.02 10.84
N ALA A 318 22.76 -8.75 10.59
CA ALA A 318 22.20 -7.97 9.49
C ALA A 318 22.57 -8.51 8.10
N ILE A 319 23.80 -9.00 7.90
CA ILE A 319 24.26 -9.63 6.64
C ILE A 319 23.53 -10.94 6.39
N GLN A 320 23.31 -11.76 7.42
CA GLN A 320 22.53 -12.99 7.30
C GLN A 320 21.08 -12.69 6.86
N LEU A 321 20.49 -11.63 7.38
CA LEU A 321 19.15 -11.19 6.97
C LEU A 321 19.16 -10.51 5.59
N ALA A 322 20.27 -9.92 5.17
CA ALA A 322 20.37 -9.17 3.90
C ALA A 322 20.03 -10.03 2.68
N GLU A 323 20.37 -11.33 2.71
CA GLU A 323 19.96 -12.29 1.67
C GLU A 323 18.43 -12.39 1.58
N GLN A 324 17.74 -12.54 2.71
CA GLN A 324 16.27 -12.63 2.76
C GLN A 324 15.60 -11.34 2.28
N TRP A 325 16.17 -10.19 2.66
CA TRP A 325 15.69 -8.88 2.21
C TRP A 325 15.94 -8.66 0.71
N ALA A 326 17.09 -9.06 0.19
CA ALA A 326 17.42 -8.95 -1.23
C ALA A 326 16.56 -9.91 -2.09
N GLU A 327 16.24 -11.09 -1.57
CA GLU A 327 15.36 -12.06 -2.25
C GLU A 327 13.96 -11.50 -2.51
N CYS A 328 13.46 -10.62 -1.64
CA CYS A 328 12.18 -9.91 -1.86
C CYS A 328 12.19 -9.07 -3.16
N PHE A 329 13.36 -8.62 -3.61
CA PHE A 329 13.53 -7.86 -4.85
C PHE A 329 13.87 -8.73 -6.06
N SER A 330 13.94 -10.06 -5.92
CA SER A 330 14.28 -10.98 -7.03
C SER A 330 13.34 -10.86 -8.23
N VAL A 331 12.07 -10.49 -8.00
CA VAL A 331 11.08 -10.23 -9.06
C VAL A 331 11.42 -9.03 -9.94
N CYS A 332 12.30 -8.14 -9.48
CA CYS A 332 12.77 -6.96 -10.20
C CYS A 332 13.94 -7.26 -11.15
N SER A 333 14.65 -8.38 -10.96
CA SER A 333 15.80 -8.72 -11.79
C SER A 333 15.39 -9.28 -13.15
N ARG A 334 16.02 -8.79 -14.22
CA ARG A 334 15.89 -9.42 -15.54
C ARG A 334 16.48 -10.82 -15.52
N ALA A 335 15.71 -11.77 -16.08
CA ALA A 335 16.21 -13.10 -16.39
C ALA A 335 17.32 -13.00 -17.44
N ARG A 336 18.60 -13.12 -17.06
CA ARG A 336 19.64 -13.34 -18.08
C ARG A 336 19.44 -14.72 -18.71
N PRO A 337 19.38 -14.82 -20.05
CA PRO A 337 19.35 -16.11 -20.72
C PRO A 337 20.66 -16.84 -20.41
N GLY A 338 20.59 -17.97 -19.70
CA GLY A 338 21.73 -18.87 -19.44
C GLY A 338 22.32 -18.90 -18.02
N GLY A 339 21.76 -18.22 -17.01
CA GLY A 339 22.32 -18.19 -15.65
C GLY A 339 21.38 -18.69 -14.55
N GLY A 340 21.69 -19.85 -13.97
CA GLY A 340 20.92 -20.50 -12.88
C GLY A 340 21.00 -19.85 -11.50
N MET A 341 21.39 -18.58 -11.36
CA MET A 341 21.50 -17.89 -10.07
C MET A 341 20.98 -16.45 -10.15
N ARG A 342 19.65 -16.28 -10.21
CA ARG A 342 19.00 -14.94 -10.23
C ARG A 342 19.06 -14.23 -8.87
N SER A 343 19.01 -14.97 -7.76
CA SER A 343 19.00 -14.41 -6.39
C SER A 343 20.32 -13.75 -5.97
N ASN A 344 21.43 -14.10 -6.64
CA ASN A 344 22.75 -13.75 -6.12
C ASN A 344 23.14 -12.29 -6.42
N ALA A 345 22.69 -11.70 -7.54
CA ALA A 345 23.14 -10.36 -7.95
C ALA A 345 22.71 -9.24 -6.99
N LEU A 346 21.44 -9.25 -6.52
CA LEU A 346 20.93 -8.24 -5.59
C LEU A 346 21.51 -8.44 -4.18
N SER A 347 21.72 -9.69 -3.77
CA SER A 347 22.39 -10.05 -2.52
C SER A 347 23.85 -9.57 -2.51
N ILE A 348 24.57 -9.73 -3.63
CA ILE A 348 25.92 -9.19 -3.82
C ILE A 348 25.93 -7.65 -3.68
N VAL A 349 24.92 -6.95 -4.18
CA VAL A 349 24.82 -5.49 -3.98
C VAL A 349 24.62 -5.12 -2.52
N ALA A 350 23.74 -5.80 -1.79
CA ALA A 350 23.57 -5.55 -0.35
C ALA A 350 24.89 -5.79 0.40
N VAL A 351 25.54 -6.92 0.14
CA VAL A 351 26.78 -7.36 0.80
C VAL A 351 27.97 -6.46 0.46
N SER A 352 28.14 -6.05 -0.80
CA SER A 352 29.20 -5.10 -1.18
C SER A 352 29.05 -3.73 -0.50
N VAL A 353 27.82 -3.28 -0.23
CA VAL A 353 27.60 -2.05 0.53
C VAL A 353 27.96 -2.25 2.00
N TYR A 354 27.63 -3.40 2.61
CA TYR A 354 28.09 -3.74 3.95
C TYR A 354 29.64 -3.80 4.03
N GLU A 355 30.29 -4.40 3.04
CA GLU A 355 31.75 -4.47 2.95
C GLU A 355 32.38 -3.07 2.91
N GLN A 356 31.89 -2.19 2.03
CA GLN A 356 32.40 -0.80 1.92
C GLN A 356 32.23 -0.02 3.22
N GLU A 357 31.07 -0.14 3.87
CA GLU A 357 30.81 0.54 5.13
C GLU A 357 31.63 -0.04 6.29
N LEU A 358 31.93 -1.34 6.27
CA LEU A 358 32.73 -2.00 7.29
C LEU A 358 34.22 -1.74 7.13
N ALA A 359 34.74 -1.71 5.89
CA ALA A 359 36.14 -1.39 5.61
C ALA A 359 36.52 -0.01 6.18
N ALA A 360 35.62 0.97 6.07
CA ALA A 360 35.81 2.30 6.68
C ALA A 360 35.91 2.24 8.21
N GLU A 361 35.12 1.40 8.87
CA GLU A 361 35.12 1.24 10.33
C GLU A 361 36.34 0.46 10.83
N ILE A 362 36.72 -0.61 10.14
CA ILE A 362 37.92 -1.38 10.45
C ILE A 362 39.15 -0.47 10.35
N ALA A 363 39.25 0.37 9.32
CA ALA A 363 40.35 1.33 9.20
C ALA A 363 40.41 2.31 10.38
N ILE A 364 39.26 2.83 10.85
CA ILE A 364 39.20 3.70 12.04
C ILE A 364 39.61 2.93 13.29
N ALA A 365 39.06 1.73 13.52
CA ALA A 365 39.37 0.92 14.68
C ALA A 365 40.86 0.50 14.74
N MET A 366 41.43 0.12 13.60
CA MET A 366 42.86 -0.18 13.44
C MET A 366 43.76 0.99 13.85
N SER A 367 43.33 2.23 13.60
CA SER A 367 44.08 3.42 14.04
C SER A 367 44.03 3.65 15.55
N THR A 368 43.10 3.00 16.26
CA THR A 368 42.88 3.15 17.70
C THR A 368 43.37 1.98 18.55
N PHE A 369 43.72 0.83 17.95
CA PHE A 369 44.32 -0.29 18.69
C PHE A 369 45.77 0.03 19.05
N HIS A 370 46.02 0.36 20.32
CA HIS A 370 47.37 0.66 20.83
C HIS A 370 48.09 -0.61 21.37
N SER A 371 47.34 -1.69 21.68
CA SER A 371 47.88 -3.00 22.06
C SER A 371 46.86 -4.12 21.81
N VAL A 372 47.31 -5.31 21.39
CA VAL A 372 46.43 -6.49 21.22
C VAL A 372 46.12 -7.10 22.61
N GLY A 373 45.06 -6.59 23.24
CA GLY A 373 44.49 -7.15 24.47
C GLY A 373 43.44 -8.24 24.21
N GLY A 374 42.91 -8.83 25.28
CA GLY A 374 41.86 -9.87 25.18
C GLY A 374 40.56 -9.36 24.55
N GLU A 375 40.21 -8.09 24.75
CA GLU A 375 39.03 -7.47 24.14
C GLU A 375 39.22 -7.19 22.64
N ALA A 376 40.42 -6.75 22.22
CA ALA A 376 40.82 -6.64 20.82
C ALA A 376 40.72 -7.98 20.08
N MET A 377 41.18 -9.08 20.70
CA MET A 377 41.05 -10.43 20.14
C MET A 377 39.59 -10.83 19.94
N GLY A 378 38.72 -10.55 20.92
CA GLY A 378 37.28 -10.81 20.78
C GLY A 378 36.62 -10.03 19.64
N ALA A 379 37.04 -8.77 19.41
CA ALA A 379 36.56 -7.98 18.27
C ALA A 379 37.06 -8.52 16.93
N ILE A 380 38.32 -8.95 16.85
CA ILE A 380 38.91 -9.57 15.65
C ILE A 380 38.17 -10.88 15.32
N GLU A 381 37.87 -11.73 16.30
CA GLU A 381 37.10 -12.96 16.11
C GLU A 381 35.70 -12.68 15.53
N GLN A 382 34.98 -11.65 16.04
CA GLN A 382 33.68 -11.29 15.48
C GLN A 382 33.78 -10.74 14.05
N LEU A 383 34.80 -9.93 13.76
CA LEU A 383 35.04 -9.43 12.40
C LEU A 383 35.41 -10.56 11.43
N ALA A 384 36.12 -11.60 11.89
CA ALA A 384 36.42 -12.77 11.08
C ALA A 384 35.15 -13.53 10.69
N LEU A 385 34.17 -13.63 11.60
CA LEU A 385 32.85 -14.19 11.29
C LEU A 385 32.07 -13.34 10.30
N VAL A 386 32.18 -12.01 10.39
CA VAL A 386 31.58 -11.10 9.40
C VAL A 386 32.22 -11.30 8.03
N LYS A 387 33.55 -11.37 7.95
CA LYS A 387 34.28 -11.66 6.72
C LYS A 387 33.80 -12.96 6.08
N LEU A 388 33.75 -14.06 6.84
CA LEU A 388 33.25 -15.35 6.33
C LEU A 388 31.82 -15.25 5.79
N ALA A 389 30.95 -14.47 6.45
CA ALA A 389 29.58 -14.24 5.97
C ALA A 389 29.56 -13.45 4.64
N LEU A 390 30.42 -12.45 4.48
CA LEU A 390 30.55 -11.69 3.24
C LEU A 390 31.10 -12.56 2.09
N GLU A 391 32.18 -13.32 2.34
CA GLU A 391 32.82 -14.21 1.35
C GLU A 391 31.87 -15.31 0.86
N ARG A 392 31.01 -15.82 1.75
CA ARG A 392 29.96 -16.79 1.39
C ARG A 392 29.03 -16.27 0.31
N VAL A 393 28.70 -14.97 0.34
CA VAL A 393 27.77 -14.35 -0.62
C VAL A 393 28.48 -13.88 -1.89
N THR A 394 29.66 -13.26 -1.76
CA THR A 394 30.39 -12.72 -2.91
C THR A 394 31.17 -13.77 -3.68
N ASN A 395 31.47 -14.92 -3.05
CA ASN A 395 32.39 -15.94 -3.54
C ASN A 395 33.77 -15.38 -3.92
N LYS A 396 34.23 -14.35 -3.20
CA LYS A 396 35.50 -13.64 -3.40
C LYS A 396 36.07 -13.25 -2.04
N PRO A 397 37.40 -13.15 -1.91
CA PRO A 397 38.02 -12.60 -0.71
C PRO A 397 37.58 -11.15 -0.51
N VAL A 398 37.27 -10.79 0.73
CA VAL A 398 36.79 -9.45 1.14
C VAL A 398 37.55 -8.98 2.38
N LEU A 399 37.63 -7.66 2.59
CA LEU A 399 38.29 -7.03 3.74
C LEU A 399 39.77 -7.46 3.93
N PRO A 400 40.66 -7.17 2.97
CA PRO A 400 42.08 -7.54 3.07
C PRO A 400 42.79 -6.91 4.28
N GLU A 401 42.28 -5.80 4.82
CA GLU A 401 42.77 -5.20 6.05
C GLU A 401 42.59 -6.13 7.27
N LEU A 402 41.52 -6.93 7.28
CA LEU A 402 41.28 -7.90 8.35
C LEU A 402 42.21 -9.12 8.26
N GLU A 403 42.71 -9.47 7.07
CA GLU A 403 43.71 -10.54 6.92
C GLU A 403 45.10 -10.14 7.42
N ARG A 404 45.36 -8.83 7.49
CA ARG A 404 46.64 -8.29 7.98
C ARG A 404 46.67 -8.18 9.51
N LEU A 405 45.51 -8.02 10.13
CA LEU A 405 45.30 -8.10 11.58
C LEU A 405 45.38 -9.56 12.04
#